data_AF-A0A4U6K919-F1
#
_entry.id   AF-A0A4U6K919-F1
#
_cell.length_a   1.000
_cell.length_b   1.000
_cell.length_c   1.000
_cell.angle_alpha   90.00
_cell.angle_beta   90.00
_cell.angle_gamma   90.00
#
_symmetry.space_group_name_H-M   'P 1'
#
loop_
_entity.id
_entity.type
_entity.pdbx_description
1 polymer ?
#
loop_
_entity_poly.entity_id
_entity_poly.type
_entity_poly.pdbx_seq_one_letter_code
_entity_poly.pdbx_strand_id
1 'polypeptide(L)' 'VECVDASGVTLKDGQTIASQTVIWTVGVQANGLTAQIDAPRDRQGRLHVNANLQVVGHDDIYATGDVAYAATD' A
#
# COMPACT_ATOMS: atom_id res chain seq x y z
N VAL A 1 5.63 -1.43 13.70
CA VAL A 1 5.49 -0.29 14.61
C VAL A 1 4.10 -0.34 15.21
N GLU A 2 4.03 -0.33 16.53
CA GLU A 2 2.80 -0.21 17.31
C GLU A 2 2.59 1.25 17.73
N CYS A 3 3.64 1.88 18.27
CA CYS A 3 3.62 3.27 18.73
C CYS A 3 4.95 3.97 18.39
N VAL A 4 4.88 5.28 18.15
CA VAL A 4 6.02 6.19 18.15
C VAL A 4 5.69 7.33 19.10
N ASP A 5 6.59 7.60 20.04
CA ASP A 5 6.48 8.71 20.98
C ASP A 5 7.83 9.40 21.18
N ALA A 6 7.90 10.34 22.13
CA ALA A 6 9.12 11.12 22.38
C ALA A 6 10.31 10.29 22.90
N SER A 7 10.09 9.05 23.35
CA SER A 7 11.12 8.14 23.87
C SER A 7 11.66 7.15 22.82
N GLY A 8 10.95 6.98 21.70
CA GLY A 8 11.37 6.14 20.59
C GLY A 8 10.20 5.40 19.94
N VAL A 9 10.43 4.12 19.62
CA VAL A 9 9.46 3.28 18.90
C VAL A 9 9.17 1.98 19.64
N THR A 10 7.89 1.61 19.74
CA THR A 10 7.45 0.29 20.19
C THR A 10 7.11 -0.56 18.96
N LEU A 11 7.70 -1.75 18.89
CA LEU A 11 7.45 -2.75 17.85
C LEU A 11 6.18 -3.56 18.17
N LYS A 12 5.66 -4.27 17.16
CA LYS A 12 4.41 -5.04 17.30
C LYS A 12 4.52 -6.22 18.29
N ASP A 13 5.73 -6.66 18.58
CA ASP A 13 6.04 -7.70 19.56
C ASP A 13 6.29 -7.14 20.97
N GLY A 14 6.09 -5.83 21.17
CA GLY A 14 6.27 -5.14 22.44
C GLY A 14 7.71 -4.68 22.73
N GLN A 15 8.69 -5.03 21.89
CA GLN A 15 10.06 -4.51 22.05
C GLN A 15 10.08 -2.99 21.87
N THR A 16 10.88 -2.30 22.67
CA THR A 16 11.05 -0.84 22.58
C THR A 16 12.49 -0.51 22.19
N ILE A 17 12.65 0.34 21.18
CA ILE A 17 13.93 0.86 20.73
C ILE A 17 13.99 2.35 21.10
N ALA A 18 14.82 2.68 22.09
CA ALA A 18 15.01 4.06 22.54
C ALA A 18 15.68 4.89 21.44
N SER A 19 15.08 6.04 21.10
CA SER A 19 15.62 6.95 20.09
C SER A 19 15.02 8.35 20.24
N GLN A 20 15.83 9.38 19.96
CA GLN A 20 15.34 10.77 19.92
C GLN A 20 14.73 11.13 18.54
N THR A 21 15.11 10.40 17.50
CA THR A 21 14.62 10.59 16.13
C THR A 21 14.30 9.23 15.52
N VAL A 22 13.09 9.08 14.99
CA VAL A 22 12.64 7.90 14.25
C VAL A 22 12.47 8.27 12.79
N ILE A 23 13.24 7.64 11.91
CA ILE A 23 13.07 7.73 10.45
C ILE A 23 12.56 6.37 9.98
N TRP A 24 11.39 6.35 9.35
CA TRP A 24 10.75 5.10 8.95
C TRP A 24 10.08 5.22 7.58
N THR A 25 10.35 4.23 6.72
CA THR A 25 9.61 3.98 5.47
C THR A 25 8.61 2.85 5.72
N VAL A 26 7.33 3.19 5.82
CA VAL A 26 6.24 2.22 5.99
C VAL A 26 5.93 1.49 4.68
N GLY A 27 5.40 0.27 4.78
CA GLY A 27 4.88 -0.45 3.61
C GLY A 27 3.69 0.29 2.99
N VAL A 28 3.56 0.19 1.67
CA VAL A 28 2.48 0.83 0.91
C VAL A 28 1.24 -0.06 0.93
N GLN A 29 0.08 0.55 1.13
CA GLN A 29 -1.24 -0.07 0.93
C GLN A 29 -2.00 0.82 -0.04
N ALA A 30 -2.64 0.21 -1.05
CA ALA A 30 -3.48 0.94 -1.98
C ALA A 30 -4.62 1.65 -1.25
N ASN A 31 -5.06 2.78 -1.81
CA ASN A 31 -6.19 3.53 -1.29
C ASN A 31 -7.47 2.65 -1.31
N GLY A 32 -8.29 2.72 -0.26
CA GLY A 32 -9.53 1.94 -0.13
C GLY A 32 -10.57 2.16 -1.24
N LEU A 33 -10.47 3.24 -2.02
CA LEU A 33 -11.29 3.45 -3.22
C LEU A 33 -11.21 2.30 -4.22
N THR A 34 -10.07 1.59 -4.30
CA THR A 34 -9.92 0.44 -5.21
C THR A 34 -10.91 -0.68 -4.91
N ALA A 35 -11.42 -0.78 -3.69
CA ALA A 35 -12.39 -1.80 -3.30
C ALA A 35 -13.80 -1.58 -3.87
N GLN A 36 -14.11 -0.38 -4.39
CA GLN A 36 -15.40 -0.08 -4.99
C GLN A 36 -15.51 -0.53 -6.45
N ILE A 37 -14.38 -0.89 -7.08
CA ILE A 37 -14.32 -1.40 -8.45
C ILE A 37 -14.36 -2.93 -8.39
N ASP A 38 -15.28 -3.58 -9.10
CA ASP A 38 -15.32 -5.05 -9.14
C ASP A 38 -14.26 -5.60 -10.10
N ALA A 39 -13.01 -5.70 -9.62
CA ALA A 39 -11.87 -6.14 -10.41
C ALA A 39 -10.82 -6.86 -9.54
N PRO A 40 -9.92 -7.66 -10.16
CA PRO A 40 -8.84 -8.34 -9.45
C PRO A 40 -7.87 -7.36 -8.76
N ARG A 41 -7.41 -7.74 -7.57
CA ARG A 41 -6.46 -6.97 -6.76
C ARG A 41 -5.39 -7.84 -6.11
N ASP A 42 -4.22 -7.27 -5.87
CA ASP A 42 -3.15 -7.90 -5.09
C ASP A 42 -3.42 -7.80 -3.58
N ARG A 43 -2.53 -8.39 -2.76
CA ARG A 43 -2.66 -8.38 -1.30
C ARG A 43 -2.55 -6.96 -0.69
N GLN A 44 -1.96 -6.01 -1.40
CA GLN A 44 -1.83 -4.61 -0.99
C GLN A 44 -3.04 -3.77 -1.44
N GLY A 45 -4.00 -4.37 -2.15
CA GLY A 45 -5.23 -3.72 -2.63
C GLY A 45 -5.07 -3.01 -3.98
N ARG A 46 -3.96 -3.22 -4.68
CA ARG A 46 -3.69 -2.60 -5.98
C ARG A 46 -4.48 -3.32 -7.07
N LEU A 47 -5.09 -2.57 -7.98
CA LEU A 47 -5.88 -3.09 -9.10
C LEU A 47 -4.94 -3.67 -10.16
N HIS A 48 -5.24 -4.87 -10.63
CA HIS A 48 -4.49 -5.45 -11.74
C HIS A 48 -4.79 -4.67 -13.02
N VAL A 49 -3.73 -4.23 -13.70
CA VAL A 49 -3.85 -3.49 -14.95
C VAL A 49 -3.10 -4.14 -16.10
N ASN A 50 -3.52 -3.87 -17.33
CA ASN A 50 -2.78 -4.25 -18.54
C ASN A 50 -1.64 -3.26 -18.83
N ALA A 51 -0.92 -3.47 -19.94
CA ALA A 51 0.20 -2.61 -20.35
C ALA A 51 -0.18 -1.14 -20.64
N ASN A 52 -1.46 -0.86 -20.83
CA ASN A 52 -2.02 0.48 -21.03
C ASN A 52 -2.59 1.08 -19.73
N LEU A 53 -2.36 0.44 -18.58
CA LEU A 53 -2.90 0.81 -17.27
C LEU A 53 -4.43 0.70 -17.14
N GLN A 54 -5.08 -0.02 -18.05
CA GLN A 54 -6.51 -0.33 -17.96
C GLN A 54 -6.74 -1.43 -16.94
N VAL A 55 -7.75 -1.25 -16.09
CA VAL A 55 -8.14 -2.24 -15.08
C VAL A 55 -8.68 -3.48 -15.78
N VAL A 56 -8.15 -4.65 -15.42
CA VAL A 56 -8.59 -5.91 -16.01
C VAL A 56 -10.10 -6.11 -15.75
N GLY A 57 -10.87 -6.29 -16.83
CA GLY A 57 -12.32 -6.48 -16.79
C GLY A 57 -13.15 -5.22 -17.04
N HIS A 58 -12.53 -4.05 -17.18
CA HIS A 58 -13.21 -2.77 -17.44
C HIS A 58 -12.51 -1.99 -18.55
N ASP A 59 -13.24 -1.58 -19.59
CA ASP A 59 -12.67 -0.88 -20.75
C ASP A 59 -12.49 0.63 -20.51
N ASP A 60 -13.24 1.18 -19.56
CA ASP A 60 -13.37 2.60 -19.25
C ASP A 60 -12.69 3.03 -17.94
N ILE A 61 -12.05 2.09 -17.23
CA ILE A 61 -11.37 2.35 -15.96
C ILE A 61 -9.86 2.15 -16.09
N TYR A 62 -9.11 3.14 -15.63
CA TYR A 62 -7.65 3.14 -15.61
C TYR A 62 -7.15 3.35 -14.17
N ALA A 63 -6.11 2.61 -13.77
CA ALA A 63 -5.46 2.75 -12.48
C ALA A 63 -3.95 2.95 -12.69
N THR A 64 -3.35 3.92 -12.00
CA THR A 64 -1.94 4.30 -12.15
C THR A 64 -1.31 4.63 -10.80
N GLY A 65 0.03 4.72 -10.75
CA GLY A 65 0.77 4.96 -9.51
C GLY A 65 0.58 3.84 -8.48
N ASP A 66 0.57 4.21 -7.20
CA ASP A 66 0.58 3.26 -6.07
C ASP A 66 -0.63 2.32 -5.99
N VAL A 67 -1.71 2.59 -6.73
CA VAL A 67 -2.91 1.74 -6.77
C VAL A 67 -2.92 0.75 -7.92
N ALA A 68 -1.94 0.80 -8.83
CA ALA A 68 -1.82 -0.13 -9.94
C ALA A 68 -0.90 -1.31 -9.57
N TYR A 69 -1.35 -2.51 -9.89
CA TYR A 69 -0.49 -3.69 -9.99
C TYR A 69 -0.13 -3.87 -11.46
N ALA A 70 1.02 -3.31 -11.85
CA ALA A 70 1.51 -3.33 -13.22
C ALA A 70 2.35 -4.59 -13.49
N ALA A 71 2.49 -4.97 -14.76
CA ALA A 71 3.24 -6.18 -15.14
C ALA A 71 4.73 -6.18 -14.74
N THR A 72 5.27 -5.03 -14.36
CA THR A 72 6.67 -4.85 -13.92
C THR A 72 6.85 -4.90 -12.40
N ASP A 73 5.77 -5.13 -11.63
CA ASP A 73 5.78 -5.14 -10.16
C ASP A 73 6.27 -6.45 -9.53
#